data_AF-A0A836RER1-F1
#
_entry.id   AF-A0A836RER1-F1
#
_cell.length_a   1.000
_cell.length_b   1.000
_cell.length_c   1.000
_cell.angle_alpha   90.00
_cell.angle_beta   90.00
_cell.angle_gamma   90.00
#
_symmetry.space_group_name_H-M   'P 1'
#
loop_
_entity.id
_entity.type
_entity.pdbx_description
1 polymer ?
#
loop_
_entity_poly.entity_id
_entity_poly.type
_entity_poly.pdbx_seq_one_letter_code
_entity_poly.pdbx_strand_id
1 'polypeptide(L)'
;MPRLKPLAALVAVAIAAAMLFQVTQRPAPAEEAAQKDKATVQERAVEKPKTTRRKPRRRLPMYYGQIGLSREQREKIYEIQAKYRSQIEELMKQIGALRKKQKEEIEAVLTDEQKERLAKLQEEAQKRRAARKKKKSSS
;
A
#
# COMPACT_ATOMS: atom_id res chain seq x y z
N MET A 1 8.51 -21.17 -46.45
CA MET A 1 7.13 -21.71 -46.42
C MET A 1 7.11 -22.98 -45.58
N PRO A 2 6.02 -23.20 -44.84
CA PRO A 2 5.96 -23.87 -43.54
C PRO A 2 5.82 -25.40 -43.68
N ARG A 3 5.95 -26.17 -42.61
CA ARG A 3 4.81 -26.63 -41.80
C ARG A 3 5.35 -27.42 -40.61
N LEU A 4 4.81 -27.17 -39.42
CA LEU A 4 4.45 -28.19 -38.44
C LEU A 4 3.45 -27.53 -37.45
N LYS A 5 2.27 -28.11 -37.35
CA LYS A 5 1.25 -27.95 -36.30
C LYS A 5 0.66 -29.35 -36.07
N PRO A 6 -0.17 -29.57 -35.05
CA PRO A 6 -0.01 -29.39 -33.60
C PRO A 6 -0.34 -30.75 -32.90
N LEU A 7 -0.63 -30.76 -31.59
CA LEU A 7 -1.26 -31.83 -30.74
C LEU A 7 -0.36 -32.14 -29.52
N ALA A 8 -0.83 -32.29 -28.29
CA ALA A 8 -2.15 -32.18 -27.70
C ALA A 8 -1.96 -31.92 -26.18
N ALA A 9 -2.91 -31.22 -25.59
CA ALA A 9 -3.08 -31.15 -24.14
C ALA A 9 -3.54 -32.50 -23.60
N LEU A 10 -3.08 -32.89 -22.41
CA LEU A 10 -3.69 -33.97 -21.64
C LEU A 10 -3.74 -33.58 -20.16
N VAL A 11 -4.97 -33.27 -19.73
CA VAL A 11 -5.40 -33.10 -18.34
C VAL A 11 -5.51 -34.48 -17.72
N ALA A 12 -4.98 -34.68 -16.51
CA ALA A 12 -5.30 -35.84 -15.69
C ALA A 12 -5.56 -35.40 -14.24
N VAL A 13 -6.83 -35.50 -13.84
CA VAL A 13 -7.32 -35.48 -12.46
C VAL A 13 -7.43 -36.93 -12.01
N ALA A 14 -6.93 -37.26 -10.82
CA ALA A 14 -7.27 -38.49 -10.11
C ALA A 14 -7.39 -38.22 -8.60
N ILE A 15 -8.48 -38.73 -8.02
CA ILE A 15 -8.96 -38.58 -6.63
C ILE A 15 -8.68 -39.88 -5.86
N ALA A 16 -8.71 -39.79 -4.52
CA ALA A 16 -8.92 -40.82 -3.47
C ALA A 16 -7.66 -41.17 -2.66
N ALA A 17 -7.67 -41.43 -1.35
CA ALA A 17 -8.64 -41.37 -0.24
C ALA A 17 -7.86 -41.68 1.06
N ALA A 18 -8.30 -41.18 2.23
CA ALA A 18 -8.23 -41.88 3.53
C ALA A 18 -8.76 -40.99 4.68
N MET A 19 -9.95 -41.32 5.19
CA MET A 19 -10.45 -40.91 6.50
C MET A 19 -10.02 -41.92 7.58
N LEU A 20 -9.86 -41.48 8.85
CA LEU A 20 -10.46 -42.05 10.08
C LEU A 20 -9.68 -41.59 11.34
N PHE A 21 -10.30 -40.80 12.24
CA PHE A 21 -10.41 -41.10 13.69
C PHE A 21 -11.35 -40.11 14.43
N GLN A 22 -12.58 -40.58 14.71
CA GLN A 22 -13.50 -40.35 15.85
C GLN A 22 -13.15 -39.25 16.89
N VAL A 23 -13.99 -38.24 17.20
CA VAL A 23 -15.26 -38.24 18.00
C VAL A 23 -15.24 -39.17 19.22
N THR A 24 -15.03 -38.60 20.42
CA THR A 24 -15.87 -38.73 21.64
C THR A 24 -15.08 -38.27 22.86
N GLN A 25 -15.56 -37.23 23.58
CA GLN A 25 -15.82 -37.25 25.04
C GLN A 25 -16.14 -35.84 25.58
N ARG A 26 -17.33 -35.71 26.17
CA ARG A 26 -17.82 -34.67 27.11
C ARG A 26 -18.83 -35.40 28.02
N PRO A 27 -18.84 -35.26 29.37
CA PRO A 27 -19.59 -34.21 30.11
C PRO A 27 -18.87 -33.71 31.41
N ALA A 28 -18.87 -32.41 31.79
CA ALA A 28 -19.76 -31.66 32.73
C ALA A 28 -19.64 -32.03 34.24
N PRO A 29 -20.12 -31.23 35.23
CA PRO A 29 -19.84 -29.83 35.65
C PRO A 29 -19.67 -29.67 37.22
N ALA A 30 -19.75 -28.43 37.75
CA ALA A 30 -19.95 -27.98 39.17
C ALA A 30 -18.68 -27.71 40.03
N GLU A 31 -18.39 -26.44 40.39
CA GLU A 31 -18.69 -25.73 41.67
C GLU A 31 -17.39 -25.65 42.52
N GLU A 32 -17.01 -24.65 43.31
CA GLU A 32 -17.46 -23.31 43.69
C GLU A 32 -16.32 -22.71 44.57
N ALA A 33 -16.35 -21.39 44.83
CA ALA A 33 -15.70 -20.69 45.95
C ALA A 33 -14.17 -20.41 45.87
N ALA A 34 -13.75 -19.19 45.58
CA ALA A 34 -13.72 -17.99 46.44
C ALA A 34 -12.38 -17.80 47.19
N GLN A 35 -11.60 -16.81 46.73
CA GLN A 35 -10.63 -16.02 47.51
C GLN A 35 -10.28 -14.80 46.63
N LYS A 36 -11.02 -13.69 46.73
CA LYS A 36 -10.80 -12.55 47.65
C LYS A 36 -9.37 -12.01 47.65
N ASP A 37 -9.23 -10.90 46.93
CA ASP A 37 -8.60 -9.66 47.35
C ASP A 37 -7.15 -9.71 47.85
N LYS A 38 -6.21 -9.46 46.94
CA LYS A 38 -5.01 -8.68 47.25
C LYS A 38 -4.65 -7.74 46.09
N ALA A 39 -4.84 -6.45 46.40
CA ALA A 39 -4.11 -5.27 45.95
C ALA A 39 -3.21 -5.43 44.71
N THR A 40 -3.48 -4.63 43.68
CA THR A 40 -2.44 -3.81 43.04
C THR A 40 -3.11 -2.63 42.34
N VAL A 41 -2.86 -1.44 42.89
CA VAL A 41 -3.03 -0.17 42.22
C VAL A 41 -2.12 -0.17 40.98
N GLN A 42 -2.67 -0.48 39.81
CA GLN A 42 -2.01 -0.25 38.53
C GLN A 42 -2.42 1.12 38.01
N GLU A 43 -1.62 2.10 38.42
CA GLU A 43 -1.06 3.15 37.57
C GLU A 43 -1.63 3.19 36.14
N ARG A 44 -2.46 4.22 35.87
CA ARG A 44 -2.87 4.63 34.53
C ARG A 44 -1.65 5.13 33.77
N ALA A 45 -0.89 4.22 33.16
CA ALA A 45 -0.02 4.55 32.05
C ALA A 45 -0.92 4.87 30.84
N VAL A 46 -1.15 6.16 30.61
CA VAL A 46 -1.71 6.65 29.34
C VAL A 46 -0.64 6.45 28.27
N GLU A 47 -0.59 5.23 27.71
CA GLU A 47 0.07 5.01 26.43
C GLU A 47 -0.69 5.80 25.37
N LYS A 48 -0.11 6.91 24.93
CA LYS A 48 -0.55 7.61 23.73
C LYS A 48 -0.51 6.60 22.58
N PRO A 49 -1.62 6.29 21.89
CA PRO A 49 -1.59 5.33 20.80
C PRO A 49 -0.65 5.86 19.72
N LYS A 50 0.45 5.13 19.49
CA LYS A 50 1.29 5.29 18.30
C LYS A 50 0.36 5.23 17.11
N THR A 51 0.32 6.32 16.34
CA THR A 51 -0.62 6.46 15.23
C THR A 51 -0.31 5.38 14.19
N THR A 52 -1.00 4.25 14.27
CA THR A 52 -1.00 3.27 13.21
C THR A 52 -1.46 4.01 11.98
N ARG A 53 -0.56 4.16 11.00
CA ARG A 53 -0.81 4.86 9.74
C ARG A 53 -2.12 4.31 9.18
N ARG A 54 -3.22 5.06 9.32
CA ARG A 54 -4.57 4.55 9.01
C ARG A 54 -4.53 4.08 7.57
N LYS A 55 -4.94 2.82 7.35
CA LYS A 55 -5.06 2.22 6.01
C LYS A 55 -5.70 3.26 5.09
N PRO A 56 -5.12 3.55 3.90
CA PRO A 56 -5.57 4.66 3.06
C PRO A 56 -7.08 4.57 2.89
N ARG A 57 -7.80 5.55 3.44
CA ARG A 57 -9.25 5.57 3.44
C ARG A 57 -9.71 5.53 1.99
N ARG A 58 -10.60 4.58 1.65
CA ARG A 58 -11.33 4.60 0.38
C ARG A 58 -12.10 5.92 0.34
N ARG A 59 -11.74 6.81 -0.58
CA ARG A 59 -12.31 8.15 -0.71
C ARG A 59 -13.06 8.20 -2.02
N LEU A 60 -14.28 8.74 -1.97
CA LEU A 60 -14.98 9.09 -3.19
C LEU A 60 -14.18 10.15 -3.94
N PRO A 61 -14.23 10.15 -5.29
CA PRO A 61 -13.69 11.25 -6.07
C PRO A 61 -14.28 12.60 -5.64
N MET A 62 -13.58 13.68 -5.98
CA MET A 62 -14.02 15.04 -5.64
C MET A 62 -15.46 15.28 -6.09
N TYR A 63 -16.29 15.87 -5.23
CA TYR A 63 -17.72 16.18 -5.47
C TYR A 63 -18.68 14.98 -5.58
N TYR A 64 -18.20 13.73 -5.73
CA TYR A 64 -19.08 12.55 -5.84
C TYR A 64 -19.89 12.28 -4.55
N GLY A 65 -19.44 12.80 -3.40
CA GLY A 65 -20.20 12.74 -2.17
C GLY A 65 -21.44 13.66 -2.15
N GLN A 66 -21.54 14.63 -3.06
CA GLN A 66 -22.59 15.65 -3.06
C GLN A 66 -23.78 15.31 -3.97
N ILE A 67 -23.66 14.29 -4.83
CA ILE A 67 -24.68 13.94 -5.84
C ILE A 67 -25.64 12.83 -5.38
N GLY A 68 -25.73 12.57 -4.08
CA GLY A 68 -26.71 11.62 -3.52
C GLY A 68 -26.50 10.16 -3.93
N LEU A 69 -25.25 9.69 -4.02
CA LEU A 69 -24.95 8.32 -4.42
C LEU A 69 -25.54 7.27 -3.46
N SER A 70 -26.11 6.21 -4.03
CA SER A 70 -26.55 5.04 -3.27
C SER A 70 -25.37 4.32 -2.62
N ARG A 71 -25.66 3.42 -1.67
CA ARG A 71 -24.61 2.59 -1.05
C ARG A 71 -23.91 1.70 -2.09
N GLU A 72 -24.69 1.04 -2.94
CA GLU A 72 -24.19 0.15 -3.99
C GLU A 72 -23.31 0.89 -5.01
N GLN A 73 -23.71 2.10 -5.42
CA GLN A 73 -22.90 2.92 -6.32
C GLN A 73 -21.53 3.26 -5.70
N ARG A 74 -21.51 3.60 -4.41
CA ARG A 74 -20.26 3.88 -3.68
C ARG A 74 -19.36 2.65 -3.59
N GLU A 75 -19.94 1.49 -3.33
CA GLU A 75 -19.20 0.22 -3.29
C GLU A 75 -18.57 -0.10 -4.66
N LYS A 76 -19.33 0.02 -5.76
CA LYS A 76 -18.83 -0.14 -7.13
C LYS A 76 -17.71 0.85 -7.46
N ILE A 77 -17.84 2.12 -7.07
CA ILE A 77 -16.79 3.13 -7.28
C ILE A 77 -15.50 2.71 -6.56
N TYR A 78 -15.59 2.20 -5.33
CA TYR A 78 -14.40 1.76 -4.60
C TYR A 78 -13.75 0.52 -5.23
N GLU A 79 -14.52 -0.40 -5.78
CA GLU A 79 -13.99 -1.55 -6.53
C GLU A 79 -13.26 -1.10 -7.79
N ILE A 80 -13.85 -0.18 -8.54
CA ILE A 80 -13.22 0.43 -9.73
C ILE A 80 -11.90 1.10 -9.35
N GLN A 81 -11.89 1.93 -8.30
CA GLN A 81 -10.66 2.56 -7.81
C GLN A 81 -9.61 1.53 -7.41
N ALA A 82 -9.99 0.46 -6.71
CA ALA A 82 -9.07 -0.59 -6.30
C ALA A 82 -8.46 -1.33 -7.50
N LYS A 83 -9.29 -1.65 -8.51
CA LYS A 83 -8.86 -2.32 -9.74
C LYS A 83 -7.78 -1.53 -10.48
N TYR A 84 -7.97 -0.22 -10.63
CA TYR A 84 -7.04 0.62 -11.38
C TYR A 84 -5.84 1.10 -10.57
N ARG A 85 -5.91 1.06 -9.23
CA ARG A 85 -4.83 1.59 -8.38
C ARG A 85 -3.48 0.91 -8.64
N SER A 86 -3.44 -0.42 -8.69
CA SER A 86 -2.19 -1.15 -8.93
C SER A 86 -1.59 -0.85 -10.31
N GLN A 87 -2.44 -0.77 -11.33
CA GLN A 87 -2.04 -0.42 -12.70
C GLN A 87 -1.46 1.00 -12.77
N ILE A 88 -2.12 1.96 -12.11
CA ILE A 88 -1.64 3.34 -12.03
C ILE A 88 -0.29 3.40 -11.28
N GLU A 89 -0.17 2.72 -10.14
CA GLU A 89 1.08 2.69 -9.37
C GLU A 89 2.25 2.12 -10.21
N GLU A 90 1.99 1.08 -11.00
CA GLU A 90 3.00 0.50 -11.89
C GLU A 90 3.39 1.44 -13.04
N LEU A 91 2.41 2.05 -13.71
CA LEU A 91 2.67 3.06 -14.75
C LEU A 91 3.43 4.27 -14.20
N MET A 92 3.12 4.72 -12.98
CA MET A 92 3.86 5.80 -12.33
C MET A 92 5.33 5.45 -12.08
N LYS A 93 5.64 4.19 -11.73
CA LYS A 93 7.04 3.74 -11.61
C LYS A 93 7.75 3.76 -12.97
N GLN A 94 7.09 3.27 -14.01
CA GLN A 94 7.63 3.27 -15.38
C GLN A 94 7.91 4.70 -15.86
N ILE A 95 6.97 5.63 -15.64
CA ILE A 95 7.16 7.05 -15.92
C ILE A 95 8.34 7.61 -15.12
N GLY A 96 8.47 7.25 -13.85
CA GLY A 96 9.60 7.65 -13.01
C GLY A 96 10.94 7.17 -13.56
N ALA A 97 11.02 5.90 -13.97
CA ALA A 97 12.21 5.33 -14.58
C ALA A 97 12.58 6.01 -15.91
N LEU A 98 11.59 6.24 -16.78
CA LEU A 98 11.79 6.94 -18.05
C LEU A 98 12.25 8.38 -17.85
N ARG A 99 11.67 9.11 -16.89
CA ARG A 99 12.12 10.48 -16.56
C ARG A 99 13.55 10.51 -16.05
N LYS A 100 13.95 9.53 -15.24
CA LYS A 100 15.34 9.40 -14.77
C LYS A 100 16.28 9.14 -15.93
N LYS A 101 15.97 8.17 -16.79
CA LYS A 101 16.76 7.84 -17.98
C LYS A 101 16.86 9.03 -18.94
N GLN A 102 15.74 9.70 -19.22
CA GLN A 102 15.71 10.92 -20.03
C GLN A 102 16.66 11.98 -19.46
N LYS A 103 16.64 12.20 -18.14
CA LYS A 103 17.53 13.16 -17.49
C LYS A 103 19.01 12.76 -17.66
N GLU A 104 19.34 11.48 -17.45
CA GLU A 104 20.70 10.97 -17.63
C GLU A 104 21.19 11.16 -19.07
N GLU A 105 20.35 10.85 -20.06
CA GLU A 105 20.67 11.07 -21.48
C GLU A 105 20.85 12.56 -21.82
N ILE A 106 20.04 13.44 -21.23
CA ILE A 106 20.21 14.90 -21.38
C ILE A 106 21.52 15.37 -20.73
N GLU A 107 21.89 14.86 -19.56
CA GLU A 107 23.14 15.23 -18.90
C GLU A 107 24.37 14.64 -19.61
N ALA A 108 24.22 13.51 -20.29
CA ALA A 108 25.29 12.85 -21.04
C ALA A 108 25.78 13.68 -22.24
N VAL A 109 24.92 14.51 -22.84
CA VAL A 109 25.31 15.39 -23.97
C VAL A 109 26.01 16.68 -23.54
N LEU A 110 26.13 16.94 -22.23
CA LEU A 110 26.79 18.13 -21.70
C LEU A 110 28.31 17.93 -21.60
N THR A 111 29.06 19.02 -21.79
CA THR A 111 30.48 19.06 -21.45
C THR A 111 30.70 19.04 -19.93
N ASP A 112 31.90 18.71 -19.49
CA ASP A 112 32.19 18.64 -18.05
C ASP A 112 32.06 20.00 -17.36
N GLU A 113 32.52 21.08 -18.01
CA GLU A 113 32.30 22.46 -17.55
C GLU A 113 30.80 22.80 -17.40
N GLN A 114 29.97 22.35 -18.34
CA GLN A 114 28.52 22.55 -18.30
C GLN A 114 27.88 21.76 -17.15
N LYS A 115 28.33 20.53 -16.88
CA LYS A 115 27.86 19.71 -15.76
C LYS A 115 28.23 20.33 -14.42
N GLU A 116 29.44 20.85 -14.26
CA GLU A 116 29.85 21.56 -13.05
C GLU A 116 28.99 22.79 -12.79
N ARG A 117 28.75 23.59 -13.84
CA ARG A 117 27.87 24.76 -13.74
C ARG A 117 26.44 24.37 -13.38
N LEU A 118 25.92 23.28 -13.97
CA LEU A 118 24.60 22.76 -13.66
C LEU A 118 24.49 22.32 -12.19
N ALA A 119 25.50 21.63 -11.65
CA ALA A 119 25.52 21.21 -10.25
C ALA A 119 25.44 22.40 -9.28
N LYS A 120 26.25 23.45 -9.51
CA LYS A 120 26.22 24.70 -8.72
C LYS A 120 24.83 25.35 -8.72
N LEU A 121 24.20 25.46 -9.89
CA LEU A 121 22.85 26.01 -10.03
C LEU A 121 21.80 25.16 -9.29
N GLN A 122 21.92 23.83 -9.34
CA GLN A 122 21.03 22.92 -8.62
C GLN A 122 21.14 23.10 -7.10
N GLU A 123 22.36 23.25 -6.56
CA GLU A 123 22.57 23.49 -5.13
C GLU A 123 21.99 24.83 -4.66
N GLU A 124 22.24 25.91 -5.41
CA GLU A 124 21.68 27.24 -5.11
C GLU A 124 20.14 27.20 -5.12
N ALA A 125 19.55 26.53 -6.10
CA ALA A 125 18.10 26.36 -6.16
C ALA A 125 17.56 25.59 -4.94
N GLN A 126 18.27 24.56 -4.47
CA GLN A 126 17.90 23.81 -3.26
C GLN A 126 17.97 24.70 -2.02
N LYS A 127 19.06 25.46 -1.83
CA LYS A 127 19.21 26.41 -0.71
C LYS A 127 18.09 27.44 -0.70
N ARG A 128 17.76 28.01 -1.87
CA ARG A 128 16.64 28.97 -2.02
C ARG A 128 15.29 28.35 -1.68
N ARG A 129 15.02 27.12 -2.12
CA ARG A 129 13.79 26.38 -1.78
C ARG A 129 13.69 26.12 -0.28
N ALA A 130 14.78 25.72 0.36
CA ALA A 130 14.84 25.49 1.80
C ALA A 130 14.59 26.78 2.60
N ALA A 131 15.22 27.90 2.21
CA ALA A 131 15.00 29.20 2.84
C ALA A 131 13.54 29.68 2.72
N ARG A 132 12.93 29.53 1.54
CA ARG A 132 11.50 29.85 1.33
C ARG A 132 10.58 28.99 2.20
N LYS A 133 10.90 27.69 2.35
CA LYS A 133 10.13 26.80 3.21
C LYS A 133 10.25 27.22 4.69
N LYS A 134 11.45 27.59 5.15
CA LYS A 134 11.67 28.09 6.52
C LYS A 134 10.90 29.38 6.81
N LYS A 135 10.94 30.34 5.88
CA LYS A 135 10.19 31.61 6.00
C LYS A 135 8.67 31.38 6.03
N LYS A 136 8.15 30.43 5.24
CA LYS A 136 6.72 30.09 5.22
C LYS A 136 6.27 29.35 6.49
N SER A 137 7.16 28.61 7.15
CA SER A 137 6.83 27.94 8.42
C SER A 137 6.97 28.83 9.65
N SER A 138 7.62 29.99 9.52
CA SER A 138 7.82 30.97 10.61
C SER A 138 6.89 32.19 10.49
N SER A 139 5.92 32.16 9.57
CA SER A 139 4.88 33.16 9.35
C SER A 139 3.53 32.48 9.40
#